data_AF-A0A7T5UXU7-F1
#
_entry.id   AF-A0A7T5UXU7-F1
#
_cell.length_a   1.000
_cell.length_b   1.000
_cell.length_c   1.000
_cell.angle_alpha   90.00
_cell.angle_beta   90.00
_cell.angle_gamma   90.00
#
_symmetry.space_group_name_H-M   'P 1'
#
loop_
_entity.id
_entity.type
_entity.pdbx_description
1 polymer ?
#
loop_
_entity_poly.entity_id
_entity_poly.type
_entity_poly.pdbx_seq_one_letter_code
_entity_poly.pdbx_strand_id
1 'polypeptide(L)'
;MENTNNQTAATGYSKPKLTPVFEIFKGAVSVWWKNLDKILKIYWEGIKPTLIPLGVTAVLGILTVVISGPLGTAFKITMAISAVVTLIFTIYFWTRAYVGVFLLVKKDYKDEPAETFKETKKLFWPYLGLSLLTGLLILCWTLLLIIPGIIFAFIYSFAVYAFFFEDKRGMAAIRRSREIIKGYFWETMGRLCFLGLVAWIFMMIISSPIASMPENSAAAQGWNFFVQVVSWLIGPIAMLFTYKIYTDLIKIKK
;
A
#
# COMPACT_ATOMS: atom_id res chain seq x y z
N MET A 1 68.16 -0.61 -0.99
CA MET A 1 67.97 0.50 -0.04
C MET A 1 66.59 1.06 -0.28
N GLU A 2 65.76 1.01 0.77
CA GLU A 2 64.38 1.46 0.80
C GLU A 2 64.18 2.87 0.26
N ASN A 3 63.08 3.06 -0.46
CA ASN A 3 62.17 4.15 -0.11
C ASN A 3 60.75 3.80 -0.55
N THR A 4 60.13 2.93 0.24
CA THR A 4 58.69 2.94 0.50
C THR A 4 58.33 4.30 1.10
N ASN A 5 57.57 5.13 0.39
CA ASN A 5 56.67 6.06 1.05
C ASN A 5 55.54 6.56 0.15
N ASN A 6 54.34 6.47 0.72
CA ASN A 6 53.09 7.13 0.36
C ASN A 6 52.18 6.43 -0.64
N GLN A 7 51.77 5.22 -0.24
CA GLN A 7 50.35 4.88 -0.27
C GLN A 7 49.56 5.84 0.65
N THR A 8 48.89 6.82 0.04
CA THR A 8 47.64 7.41 0.58
C THR A 8 46.75 7.80 -0.59
N ALA A 9 46.45 6.83 -1.46
CA ALA A 9 45.25 6.89 -2.26
C ALA A 9 44.06 6.73 -1.30
N ALA A 10 43.52 7.86 -0.85
CA ALA A 10 42.21 7.92 -0.23
C ALA A 10 41.21 7.36 -1.26
N THR A 11 40.96 6.05 -1.18
CA THR A 11 39.83 5.41 -1.84
C THR A 11 38.58 5.95 -1.17
N GLY A 12 38.13 7.11 -1.66
CA GLY A 12 36.80 7.61 -1.37
C GLY A 12 35.84 6.52 -1.77
N TYR A 13 35.34 5.76 -0.80
CA TYR A 13 34.25 4.80 -0.99
C TYR A 13 33.01 5.60 -1.41
N SER A 14 32.93 5.96 -2.70
CA SER A 14 31.74 6.57 -3.26
C SER A 14 30.65 5.51 -3.23
N LYS A 15 29.69 5.65 -2.32
CA LYS A 15 28.51 4.80 -2.27
C LYS A 15 27.93 4.67 -3.70
N PRO A 16 27.67 3.45 -4.20
CA PRO A 16 26.96 3.23 -5.45
C PRO A 16 25.75 4.16 -5.57
N LYS A 17 25.72 4.98 -6.62
CA LYS A 17 24.65 5.97 -6.80
C LYS A 17 23.34 5.25 -7.16
N LEU A 18 22.32 5.45 -6.33
CA LEU A 18 20.95 5.02 -6.63
C LEU A 18 20.38 5.81 -7.82
N THR A 19 19.55 5.15 -8.64
CA THR A 19 18.82 5.78 -9.77
C THR A 19 18.16 7.09 -9.34
N PRO A 20 18.16 8.17 -10.14
CA PRO A 20 17.52 9.44 -9.75
C PRO A 20 16.04 9.27 -9.35
N VAL A 21 15.58 10.03 -8.35
CA VAL A 21 14.21 9.89 -7.80
C VAL A 21 13.15 10.09 -8.88
N PHE A 22 13.37 11.07 -9.76
CA PHE A 22 12.47 11.38 -10.86
C PHE A 22 12.37 10.23 -11.89
N GLU A 23 13.47 9.53 -12.17
CA GLU A 23 13.48 8.38 -13.08
C GLU A 23 12.74 7.18 -12.47
N ILE A 24 12.91 6.94 -11.17
CA ILE A 24 12.12 5.93 -10.45
C ILE A 24 10.63 6.27 -10.52
N PHE A 25 10.28 7.53 -10.27
CA PHE A 25 8.90 8.01 -10.32
C PHE A 25 8.29 7.87 -11.71
N LYS A 26 8.95 8.40 -12.74
CA LYS A 26 8.53 8.29 -14.15
C LYS A 26 8.39 6.83 -14.56
N GLY A 27 9.34 5.98 -14.15
CA GLY A 27 9.26 4.54 -14.38
C GLY A 27 8.05 3.90 -13.73
N ALA A 28 7.75 4.24 -12.47
CA ALA A 28 6.61 3.68 -11.74
C ALA A 28 5.29 4.13 -12.38
N VAL A 29 5.16 5.42 -12.70
CA VAL A 29 4.00 6.00 -13.39
C VAL A 29 3.82 5.38 -14.78
N SER A 30 4.91 5.15 -15.52
CA SER A 30 4.83 4.50 -16.84
C SER A 30 4.32 3.05 -16.74
N VAL A 31 4.81 2.27 -15.78
CA VAL A 31 4.32 0.90 -15.54
C VAL A 31 2.84 0.92 -15.15
N TRP A 32 2.43 1.88 -14.32
CA TRP A 32 1.04 2.06 -13.93
C TRP A 32 0.14 2.34 -15.13
N TRP A 33 0.46 3.34 -15.96
CA TRP A 33 -0.34 3.66 -17.15
C TRP A 33 -0.38 2.52 -18.16
N LYS A 34 0.73 1.80 -18.36
CA LYS A 34 0.80 0.66 -19.29
C LYS A 34 -0.06 -0.53 -18.87
N ASN A 35 -0.23 -0.76 -17.57
CA ASN A 35 -0.93 -1.92 -17.03
C ASN A 35 -2.19 -1.51 -16.24
N LEU A 36 -2.70 -0.30 -16.50
CA LEU A 36 -3.82 0.28 -15.76
C LEU A 36 -5.05 -0.63 -15.86
N ASP A 37 -5.31 -1.19 -17.04
CA ASP A 37 -6.43 -2.10 -17.27
C ASP A 37 -6.34 -3.35 -16.38
N LYS A 38 -5.17 -3.99 -16.27
CA LYS A 38 -4.95 -5.19 -15.47
C LYS A 38 -5.05 -4.89 -13.97
N ILE A 39 -4.49 -3.77 -13.54
CA ILE A 39 -4.57 -3.32 -12.15
C ILE A 39 -6.03 -3.04 -11.78
N LEU A 40 -6.75 -2.27 -12.60
CA LEU A 40 -8.17 -1.97 -12.39
C LEU A 40 -9.04 -3.23 -12.40
N LYS A 41 -8.75 -4.19 -13.28
CA LYS A 41 -9.42 -5.50 -13.28
C LYS A 41 -9.21 -6.25 -11.97
N ILE A 42 -8.01 -6.26 -11.39
CA ILE A 42 -7.79 -6.86 -10.06
C ILE A 42 -8.59 -6.15 -8.97
N TYR A 43 -8.62 -4.81 -8.97
CA TYR A 43 -9.44 -4.07 -8.01
C TYR A 43 -10.92 -4.36 -8.19
N TRP A 44 -11.39 -4.45 -9.44
CA TRP A 44 -12.76 -4.83 -9.75
C TRP A 44 -13.11 -6.23 -9.22
N GLU A 45 -12.21 -7.20 -9.40
CA GLU A 45 -12.36 -8.56 -8.85
C GLU A 45 -12.46 -8.56 -7.31
N GLY A 46 -11.80 -7.61 -6.65
CA GLY A 46 -11.92 -7.37 -5.21
C GLY A 46 -13.20 -6.65 -4.79
N ILE A 47 -13.65 -5.65 -5.56
CA ILE A 47 -14.82 -4.82 -5.21
C ILE A 47 -16.13 -5.57 -5.45
N LYS A 48 -16.27 -6.29 -6.57
CA LYS A 48 -17.54 -6.94 -6.95
C LYS A 48 -18.20 -7.79 -5.85
N PRO A 49 -17.50 -8.65 -5.06
CA PRO A 49 -18.15 -9.40 -3.99
C PRO A 49 -18.58 -8.53 -2.79
N THR A 50 -17.99 -7.34 -2.62
CA THR A 50 -18.34 -6.41 -1.53
C THR A 50 -19.61 -5.62 -1.80
N LEU A 51 -20.04 -5.54 -3.06
CA LEU A 51 -21.26 -4.81 -3.47
C LEU A 51 -22.53 -5.45 -2.91
N ILE A 52 -22.56 -6.78 -2.74
CA ILE A 52 -23.72 -7.50 -2.18
C ILE A 52 -24.00 -7.09 -0.72
N PRO A 53 -23.05 -7.28 0.24
CA PRO A 53 -23.30 -6.89 1.62
C PRO A 53 -23.46 -5.36 1.79
N LEU A 54 -22.78 -4.57 0.93
CA LEU A 54 -22.98 -3.12 0.88
C LEU A 54 -24.42 -2.76 0.48
N GLY A 55 -24.96 -3.39 -0.57
CA GLY A 55 -26.33 -3.20 -1.02
C GLY A 55 -27.35 -3.60 0.04
N VAL A 56 -27.15 -4.73 0.72
CA VAL A 56 -27.98 -5.16 1.86
C VAL A 56 -27.97 -4.11 2.97
N THR A 57 -26.79 -3.61 3.34
CA THR A 57 -26.64 -2.60 4.39
C THR A 57 -27.29 -1.28 3.98
N ALA A 58 -27.17 -0.86 2.72
CA ALA A 58 -27.83 0.34 2.21
C ALA A 58 -29.36 0.23 2.25
N VAL A 59 -29.92 -0.90 1.83
CA VAL A 59 -31.37 -1.15 1.90
C VAL A 59 -31.87 -1.14 3.34
N LEU A 60 -31.16 -1.80 4.26
CA LEU A 60 -31.49 -1.76 5.69
C LEU A 60 -31.42 -0.33 6.24
N GLY A 61 -30.43 0.46 5.83
CA GLY A 61 -30.33 1.88 6.18
C GLY A 61 -31.56 2.69 5.75
N ILE A 62 -32.02 2.52 4.51
CA ILE A 62 -33.25 3.18 4.02
C ILE A 62 -34.46 2.76 4.85
N LEU A 63 -34.61 1.47 5.15
CA LEU A 63 -35.74 0.95 5.95
C LEU A 63 -35.79 1.56 7.35
N THR A 64 -34.63 1.85 7.96
CA THR A 64 -34.59 2.48 9.29
C THR A 64 -35.12 3.93 9.33
N VAL A 65 -35.13 4.62 8.18
CA VAL A 65 -35.67 5.98 8.05
C VAL A 65 -37.18 5.94 7.81
N VAL A 66 -37.65 4.93 7.05
CA VAL A 66 -39.07 4.80 6.68
C VAL A 66 -39.91 4.17 7.80
N ILE A 67 -39.34 3.22 8.56
CA ILE A 67 -40.06 2.44 9.58
C ILE A 67 -39.72 2.97 10.98
N SER A 68 -40.73 3.48 11.69
CA SER A 68 -40.60 3.96 13.08
C SER A 68 -41.12 2.97 14.13
N GLY A 69 -40.83 3.21 15.41
CA GLY A 69 -41.27 2.37 16.53
C GLY A 69 -40.38 1.15 16.80
N PRO A 70 -40.86 0.13 17.54
CA PRO A 70 -40.06 -1.04 17.92
C PRO A 70 -39.47 -1.81 16.74
N LEU A 71 -40.19 -1.88 15.62
CA LEU A 71 -39.70 -2.48 14.37
C LEU A 71 -38.52 -1.70 13.80
N GLY A 72 -38.55 -0.36 13.82
CA GLY A 72 -37.43 0.48 13.41
C GLY A 72 -36.18 0.25 14.26
N THR A 73 -36.33 0.04 15.57
CA THR A 73 -35.22 -0.31 16.47
C THR A 73 -34.62 -1.67 16.12
N ALA A 74 -35.43 -2.68 15.81
CA ALA A 74 -34.94 -3.98 15.34
C ALA A 74 -34.13 -3.86 14.04
N PHE A 75 -34.61 -3.07 13.07
CA PHE A 75 -33.87 -2.82 11.82
C PHE A 75 -32.52 -2.13 12.05
N LYS A 76 -32.41 -1.20 13.02
CA LYS A 76 -31.12 -0.57 13.35
C LYS A 76 -30.10 -1.59 13.86
N ILE A 77 -30.53 -2.54 14.69
CA ILE A 77 -29.66 -3.61 15.19
C ILE A 77 -29.21 -4.51 14.02
N THR A 78 -30.14 -4.91 13.16
CA THR A 78 -29.83 -5.73 11.97
C THR A 78 -28.88 -5.00 11.01
N MET A 79 -29.10 -3.71 10.78
CA MET A 79 -28.22 -2.87 9.96
C MET A 79 -26.82 -2.76 10.56
N ALA A 80 -26.71 -2.62 11.89
CA ALA A 80 -25.40 -2.59 12.55
C ALA A 80 -24.63 -3.90 12.34
N ILE A 81 -25.30 -5.05 12.47
CA ILE A 81 -24.71 -6.37 12.21
C ILE A 81 -24.28 -6.48 10.74
N SER A 82 -25.15 -6.10 9.79
CA SER A 82 -24.83 -6.16 8.36
C SER A 82 -23.66 -5.22 7.99
N ALA A 83 -23.55 -4.06 8.63
CA ALA A 83 -22.44 -3.13 8.45
C ALA A 83 -21.11 -3.74 8.91
N VAL A 84 -21.10 -4.45 10.05
CA VAL A 84 -19.91 -5.19 10.52
C VAL A 84 -19.52 -6.28 9.52
N VAL A 85 -20.48 -7.05 9.00
CA VAL A 85 -20.21 -8.07 7.97
C VAL A 85 -19.63 -7.43 6.70
N THR A 86 -20.21 -6.31 6.26
CA THR A 86 -19.74 -5.54 5.10
C THR A 86 -18.31 -5.05 5.31
N LEU A 87 -17.99 -4.56 6.51
CA LEU A 87 -16.65 -4.10 6.87
C LEU A 87 -15.64 -5.27 6.80
N ILE A 88 -15.96 -6.42 7.38
CA ILE A 88 -15.09 -7.62 7.34
C ILE A 88 -14.85 -8.06 5.89
N PHE A 89 -15.90 -8.11 5.07
CA PHE A 89 -15.80 -8.46 3.65
C PHE A 89 -14.93 -7.46 2.91
N THR A 90 -15.13 -6.16 3.15
CA THR A 90 -14.34 -5.09 2.53
C THR A 90 -12.87 -5.24 2.87
N ILE A 91 -12.53 -5.41 4.15
CA ILE A 91 -11.14 -5.62 4.58
C ILE A 91 -10.53 -6.84 3.91
N TYR A 92 -11.26 -7.97 3.89
CA TYR A 92 -10.78 -9.22 3.29
C TYR A 92 -10.50 -9.07 1.79
N PHE A 93 -11.47 -8.57 1.02
CA PHE A 93 -11.34 -8.47 -0.43
C PHE A 93 -10.41 -7.33 -0.87
N TRP A 94 -10.38 -6.22 -0.14
CA TRP A 94 -9.45 -5.12 -0.37
C TRP A 94 -8.00 -5.57 -0.20
N THR A 95 -7.72 -6.29 0.90
CA THR A 95 -6.39 -6.85 1.15
C THR A 95 -5.98 -7.81 0.04
N ARG A 96 -6.90 -8.65 -0.45
CA ARG A 96 -6.64 -9.55 -1.57
C ARG A 96 -6.37 -8.82 -2.88
N ALA A 97 -7.09 -7.74 -3.17
CA ALA A 97 -6.83 -6.91 -4.35
C ALA A 97 -5.41 -6.32 -4.28
N TYR A 98 -5.01 -5.79 -3.12
CA TYR A 98 -3.67 -5.27 -2.90
C TYR A 98 -2.58 -6.34 -3.09
N VAL A 99 -2.77 -7.54 -2.53
CA VAL A 99 -1.89 -8.70 -2.75
C VAL A 99 -1.86 -9.13 -4.23
N GLY A 100 -2.99 -9.02 -4.93
CA GLY A 100 -3.09 -9.31 -6.36
C GLY A 100 -2.21 -8.41 -7.22
N VAL A 101 -2.10 -7.11 -6.88
CA VAL A 101 -1.20 -6.18 -7.57
C VAL A 101 0.27 -6.60 -7.39
N PHE A 102 0.66 -7.06 -6.19
CA PHE A 102 2.00 -7.64 -5.98
C PHE A 102 2.27 -8.86 -6.85
N LEU A 103 1.28 -9.74 -7.00
CA LEU A 103 1.42 -10.91 -7.87
C LEU A 103 1.51 -10.54 -9.35
N LEU A 104 0.76 -9.54 -9.82
CA LEU A 104 0.90 -9.05 -11.19
C LEU A 104 2.31 -8.56 -11.45
N VAL A 105 2.89 -7.78 -10.53
CA VAL A 105 4.26 -7.30 -10.67
C VAL A 105 5.26 -8.46 -10.62
N LYS A 106 5.09 -9.43 -9.70
CA LYS A 106 5.93 -10.64 -9.62
C LYS A 106 5.91 -11.44 -10.92
N LYS A 107 4.76 -11.52 -11.58
CA LYS A 107 4.53 -12.28 -12.81
C LYS A 107 4.69 -11.46 -14.09
N ASP A 108 5.20 -10.23 -13.98
CA ASP A 108 5.40 -9.33 -15.11
C ASP A 108 4.13 -9.11 -15.96
N TYR A 109 2.97 -9.07 -15.28
CA TYR A 109 1.65 -8.87 -15.87
C TYR A 109 1.26 -9.90 -16.96
N LYS A 110 1.91 -11.06 -17.04
CA LYS A 110 1.65 -12.06 -18.09
C LYS A 110 0.33 -12.80 -17.89
N ASP A 111 -0.07 -13.00 -16.64
CA ASP A 111 -1.25 -13.79 -16.29
C ASP A 111 -2.54 -12.95 -16.31
N GLU A 112 -3.66 -13.65 -16.47
CA GLU A 112 -4.98 -13.03 -16.42
C GLU A 112 -5.26 -12.49 -14.99
N PRO A 113 -5.77 -11.25 -14.85
CA PRO A 113 -6.08 -10.64 -13.55
C PRO A 113 -7.00 -11.49 -12.68
N ALA A 114 -8.02 -12.12 -13.28
CA ALA A 114 -8.99 -12.95 -12.56
C ALA A 114 -8.35 -14.23 -11.99
N GLU A 115 -7.43 -14.85 -12.71
CA GLU A 115 -6.70 -16.04 -12.25
C GLU A 115 -5.71 -15.68 -11.15
N THR A 116 -4.96 -14.60 -11.37
CA THR A 116 -4.06 -14.04 -10.36
C THR A 116 -4.81 -13.71 -9.08
N PHE A 117 -6.03 -13.15 -9.18
CA PHE A 117 -6.87 -12.86 -8.03
C PHE A 117 -7.30 -14.11 -7.27
N LYS A 118 -7.53 -15.25 -7.93
CA LYS A 118 -7.84 -16.52 -7.26
C LYS A 118 -6.65 -17.03 -6.43
N GLU A 119 -5.43 -16.88 -6.93
CA GLU A 119 -4.22 -17.29 -6.21
C GLU A 119 -4.01 -16.51 -4.89
N THR A 120 -4.46 -15.24 -4.83
CA THR A 120 -4.34 -14.41 -3.62
C THR A 120 -4.97 -15.05 -2.38
N LYS A 121 -5.96 -15.94 -2.54
CA LYS A 121 -6.64 -16.63 -1.42
C LYS A 121 -5.64 -17.42 -0.57
N LYS A 122 -4.64 -18.06 -1.19
CA LYS A 122 -3.61 -18.84 -0.50
C LYS A 122 -2.59 -17.95 0.22
N LEU A 123 -2.40 -16.73 -0.27
CA LEU A 123 -1.44 -15.78 0.28
C LEU A 123 -2.03 -14.85 1.34
N PHE A 124 -3.36 -14.79 1.44
CA PHE A 124 -4.05 -13.96 2.43
C PHE A 124 -3.57 -14.23 3.87
N TRP A 125 -3.60 -15.49 4.32
CA TRP A 125 -3.18 -15.84 5.69
C TRP A 125 -1.70 -15.60 5.95
N PRO A 126 -0.75 -16.01 5.08
CA PRO A 126 0.65 -15.67 5.25
C PRO A 126 0.93 -14.15 5.26
N TYR A 127 0.25 -13.39 4.38
CA TYR A 127 0.39 -11.93 4.32
C TYR A 127 -0.17 -11.26 5.58
N LEU A 128 -1.33 -11.71 6.06
CA LEU A 128 -1.93 -11.22 7.30
C LEU A 128 -1.02 -11.52 8.50
N GLY A 129 -0.44 -12.72 8.57
CA GLY A 129 0.53 -13.08 9.59
C GLY A 129 1.79 -12.20 9.56
N LEU A 130 2.33 -11.90 8.37
CA LEU A 130 3.43 -10.94 8.22
C LEU A 130 3.02 -9.54 8.68
N SER A 131 1.85 -9.06 8.25
CA SER A 131 1.34 -7.73 8.56
C SER A 131 1.12 -7.54 10.07
N LEU A 132 0.53 -8.55 10.73
CA LEU A 132 0.35 -8.58 12.18
C LEU A 132 1.70 -8.61 12.92
N LEU A 133 2.65 -9.43 12.46
CA LEU A 133 3.98 -9.49 13.05
C LEU A 133 4.72 -8.15 12.93
N THR A 134 4.70 -7.53 11.75
CA THR A 134 5.30 -6.21 11.54
C THR A 134 4.59 -5.13 12.38
N GLY A 135 3.27 -5.17 12.44
CA GLY A 135 2.47 -4.22 13.22
C GLY A 135 2.75 -4.33 14.71
N LEU A 136 2.82 -5.55 15.25
CA LEU A 136 3.14 -5.78 16.65
C LEU A 136 4.55 -5.28 17.00
N LEU A 137 5.54 -5.55 16.14
CA LEU A 137 6.90 -5.04 16.37
C LEU A 137 6.95 -3.51 16.31
N ILE A 138 6.28 -2.88 15.35
CA ILE A 138 6.20 -1.42 15.26
C ILE A 138 5.51 -0.84 16.50
N LEU A 139 4.44 -1.48 16.98
CA LEU A 139 3.75 -1.08 18.19
C LEU A 139 4.67 -1.17 19.41
N CYS A 140 5.42 -2.27 19.57
CA CYS A 140 6.40 -2.41 20.64
C CYS A 140 7.48 -1.30 20.58
N TRP A 141 7.99 -1.00 19.39
CA TRP A 141 8.98 0.07 19.22
C TRP A 141 8.40 1.45 19.54
N THR A 142 7.18 1.73 19.07
CA THR A 142 6.50 3.00 19.27
C THR A 142 6.13 3.22 20.73
N LEU A 143 5.74 2.13 21.43
CA LEU A 143 5.42 2.17 22.86
C LEU A 143 6.68 2.42 23.72
N LEU A 144 7.84 1.92 23.28
CA LEU A 144 9.12 2.25 23.90
C LEU A 144 9.46 3.73 23.66
N LEU A 145 9.47 4.16 22.38
CA LEU A 145 9.79 5.52 21.94
C LEU A 145 9.20 5.77 20.54
N ILE A 146 8.62 6.95 20.31
CA ILE A 146 7.98 7.29 19.02
C ILE A 146 8.97 7.27 17.84
N ILE A 147 10.18 7.82 18.04
CA ILE A 147 11.20 7.95 16.99
C ILE A 147 11.65 6.58 16.43
N PRO A 148 12.09 5.59 17.23
CA PRO A 148 12.42 4.28 16.71
C PRO A 148 11.20 3.57 16.11
N GLY A 149 9.99 3.81 16.62
CA GLY A 149 8.75 3.32 16.00
C GLY A 149 8.64 3.71 14.52
N ILE A 150 8.86 4.99 14.21
CA ILE A 150 8.83 5.50 12.83
C ILE A 150 9.94 4.86 11.98
N ILE A 151 11.18 4.81 12.49
CA ILE A 151 12.32 4.23 11.77
C ILE A 151 12.06 2.76 11.41
N PHE A 152 11.58 1.96 12.37
CA PHE A 152 11.28 0.56 12.12
C PHE A 152 10.06 0.36 11.23
N ALA A 153 9.05 1.25 11.27
CA ALA A 153 7.94 1.22 10.34
C ALA A 153 8.41 1.40 8.89
N PHE A 154 9.31 2.37 8.64
CA PHE A 154 9.93 2.53 7.34
C PHE A 154 10.69 1.28 6.91
N ILE A 155 11.49 0.70 7.81
CA ILE A 155 12.28 -0.48 7.47
C ILE A 155 11.39 -1.68 7.15
N TYR A 156 10.39 -1.94 7.98
CA TYR A 156 9.52 -3.10 7.82
C TYR A 156 8.54 -2.96 6.66
N SER A 157 8.32 -1.75 6.12
CA SER A 157 7.59 -1.57 4.84
C SER A 157 8.22 -2.37 3.69
N PHE A 158 9.55 -2.58 3.74
CA PHE A 158 10.26 -3.39 2.74
C PHE A 158 10.11 -4.91 2.95
N ALA A 159 9.60 -5.36 4.10
CA ALA A 159 9.41 -6.79 4.38
C ALA A 159 8.37 -7.41 3.45
N VAL A 160 7.36 -6.64 3.03
CA VAL A 160 6.34 -7.10 2.06
C VAL A 160 6.98 -7.43 0.72
N TYR A 161 7.97 -6.67 0.26
CA TYR A 161 8.67 -6.93 -0.99
C TYR A 161 9.55 -8.19 -0.87
N ALA A 162 10.25 -8.37 0.25
CA ALA A 162 10.97 -9.62 0.51
C ALA A 162 10.03 -10.84 0.56
N PHE A 163 8.80 -10.66 1.02
CA PHE A 163 7.79 -11.72 1.03
C PHE A 163 7.33 -12.11 -0.38
N PHE A 164 7.02 -11.14 -1.24
CA PHE A 164 6.55 -11.44 -2.59
C PHE A 164 7.67 -11.84 -3.55
N PHE A 165 8.82 -11.15 -3.53
CA PHE A 165 9.86 -11.30 -4.56
C PHE A 165 11.00 -12.24 -4.16
N GLU A 166 11.21 -12.49 -2.86
CA GLU A 166 12.20 -13.46 -2.36
C GLU A 166 11.56 -14.66 -1.63
N ASP A 167 10.22 -14.76 -1.64
CA ASP A 167 9.44 -15.83 -0.99
C ASP A 167 9.77 -16.05 0.51
N LYS A 168 10.29 -15.00 1.18
CA LYS A 168 10.62 -15.03 2.61
C LYS A 168 9.37 -14.86 3.48
N ARG A 169 9.28 -15.59 4.59
CA ARG A 169 8.10 -15.53 5.49
C ARG A 169 8.45 -15.08 6.91
N GLY A 170 7.47 -14.49 7.59
CA GLY A 170 7.56 -14.09 9.00
C GLY A 170 8.81 -13.27 9.32
N MET A 171 9.55 -13.67 10.35
CA MET A 171 10.75 -12.97 10.80
C MET A 171 11.87 -12.93 9.74
N ALA A 172 11.93 -13.91 8.83
CA ALA A 172 12.95 -13.94 7.78
C ALA A 172 12.77 -12.76 6.80
N ALA A 173 11.53 -12.41 6.46
CA ALA A 173 11.21 -11.26 5.62
C ALA A 173 11.58 -9.94 6.32
N ILE A 174 11.31 -9.85 7.63
CA ILE A 174 11.62 -8.67 8.45
C ILE A 174 13.14 -8.48 8.58
N ARG A 175 13.89 -9.55 8.85
CA ARG A 175 15.37 -9.49 8.88
C ARG A 175 15.93 -9.06 7.52
N ARG A 176 15.39 -9.60 6.43
CA ARG A 176 15.79 -9.22 5.08
C ARG A 176 15.54 -7.74 4.79
N SER A 177 14.40 -7.19 5.22
CA SER A 177 14.10 -5.76 5.04
C SER A 177 15.16 -4.85 5.68
N ARG A 178 15.65 -5.21 6.89
CA ARG A 178 16.75 -4.52 7.58
C ARG A 178 18.06 -4.59 6.78
N GLU A 179 18.41 -5.77 6.28
CA GLU A 179 19.63 -5.97 5.48
C GLU A 179 19.61 -5.15 4.18
N ILE A 180 18.46 -5.05 3.53
CA ILE A 180 18.29 -4.31 2.27
C ILE A 180 18.43 -2.80 2.47
N ILE A 181 18.01 -2.26 3.62
CA ILE A 181 18.06 -0.82 3.88
C ILE A 181 19.36 -0.39 4.56
N LYS A 182 20.07 -1.31 5.24
CA LYS A 182 21.33 -1.02 5.95
C LYS A 182 22.33 -0.29 5.04
N GLY A 183 22.78 0.90 5.44
CA GLY A 183 23.72 1.73 4.67
C GLY A 183 23.10 2.68 3.65
N TYR A 184 21.80 2.54 3.34
CA TYR A 184 21.04 3.39 2.41
C TYR A 184 19.76 3.96 3.04
N PHE A 185 19.68 4.03 4.37
CA PHE A 185 18.46 4.41 5.09
C PHE A 185 18.00 5.82 4.71
N TRP A 186 18.89 6.81 4.81
CA TRP A 186 18.56 8.21 4.53
C TRP A 186 18.22 8.45 3.06
N GLU A 187 18.94 7.79 2.16
CA GLU A 187 18.69 7.87 0.71
C GLU A 187 17.33 7.26 0.36
N THR A 188 16.96 6.16 1.01
CA THR A 188 15.67 5.48 0.83
C THR A 188 14.53 6.30 1.44
N MET A 189 14.73 6.81 2.66
CA MET A 189 13.74 7.62 3.36
C MET A 189 13.44 8.91 2.59
N GLY A 190 14.45 9.63 2.12
CA GLY A 190 14.25 10.86 1.33
C GLY A 190 13.43 10.62 0.04
N ARG A 191 13.59 9.46 -0.60
CA ARG A 191 12.80 9.08 -1.78
C ARG A 191 11.35 8.78 -1.46
N LEU A 192 11.10 8.08 -0.34
CA LEU A 192 9.74 7.83 0.13
C LEU A 192 9.07 9.12 0.61
N CYS A 193 9.81 10.02 1.26
CA CYS A 193 9.33 11.35 1.61
C CYS A 193 8.99 12.17 0.36
N PHE A 194 9.82 12.12 -0.69
CA PHE A 194 9.50 12.77 -1.97
C PHE A 194 8.18 12.25 -2.54
N LEU A 195 8.00 10.92 -2.60
CA LEU A 195 6.75 10.34 -3.08
C LEU A 195 5.56 10.76 -2.21
N GLY A 196 5.71 10.74 -0.88
CA GLY A 196 4.69 11.16 0.07
C GLY A 196 4.29 12.62 -0.12
N LEU A 197 5.27 13.51 -0.31
CA LEU A 197 5.04 14.93 -0.58
C LEU A 197 4.28 15.12 -1.90
N VAL A 198 4.70 14.44 -2.98
CA VAL A 198 4.02 14.51 -4.28
C VAL A 198 2.58 14.01 -4.18
N ALA A 199 2.36 12.88 -3.51
CA ALA A 199 1.02 12.33 -3.30
C ALA A 199 0.14 13.25 -2.45
N TRP A 200 0.71 13.88 -1.42
CA TRP A 200 -0.01 14.82 -0.56
C TRP A 200 -0.42 16.10 -1.28
N ILE A 201 0.51 16.72 -2.04
CA ILE A 201 0.20 17.90 -2.86
C ILE A 201 -0.86 17.56 -3.91
N PHE A 202 -0.73 16.43 -4.58
CA PHE A 202 -1.71 15.95 -5.56
C PHE A 202 -3.10 15.79 -4.94
N MET A 203 -3.17 15.22 -3.74
CA MET A 203 -4.43 15.08 -3.01
C MET A 203 -5.03 16.41 -2.58
N MET A 204 -4.22 17.38 -2.15
CA MET A 204 -4.70 18.73 -1.83
C MET A 204 -5.30 19.44 -3.04
N ILE A 205 -4.68 19.32 -4.21
CA ILE A 205 -5.19 19.92 -5.44
C ILE A 205 -6.53 19.28 -5.81
N ILE A 206 -6.62 17.96 -5.75
CA ILE A 206 -7.83 17.21 -6.10
C ILE A 206 -8.96 17.42 -5.07
N SER A 207 -8.67 17.62 -3.79
CA SER A 207 -9.68 17.89 -2.77
C SER A 207 -10.10 19.36 -2.71
N SER A 208 -9.30 20.29 -3.25
CA SER A 208 -9.55 21.74 -3.16
C SER A 208 -10.94 22.21 -3.59
N PRO A 209 -11.61 21.64 -4.63
CA PRO A 209 -12.93 22.11 -5.03
C PRO A 209 -14.01 21.92 -3.95
N ILE A 210 -13.84 20.96 -3.03
CA ILE A 210 -14.80 20.67 -1.95
C ILE A 210 -15.04 21.91 -1.09
N ALA A 211 -14.00 22.69 -0.80
CA ALA A 211 -14.08 23.85 0.08
C ALA A 211 -15.00 24.96 -0.46
N SER A 212 -15.28 24.96 -1.78
CA SER A 212 -16.17 25.92 -2.43
C SER A 212 -17.62 25.42 -2.58
N MET A 213 -17.88 24.14 -2.29
CA MET A 213 -19.20 23.53 -2.43
C MET A 213 -19.95 23.50 -1.09
N PRO A 214 -21.29 23.63 -1.08
CA PRO A 214 -22.06 23.44 0.15
C PRO A 214 -21.92 21.99 0.65
N GLU A 215 -21.61 21.81 1.94
CA GLU A 215 -21.25 20.51 2.54
C GLU A 215 -22.28 19.39 2.29
N ASN A 216 -23.57 19.75 2.32
CA ASN A 216 -24.68 18.79 2.14
C ASN A 216 -25.19 18.67 0.70
N SER A 217 -24.55 19.34 -0.27
CA SER A 217 -24.96 19.27 -1.67
C SER A 217 -24.63 17.91 -2.29
N ALA A 218 -25.45 17.47 -3.24
CA ALA A 218 -25.18 16.26 -4.03
C ALA A 218 -23.84 16.38 -4.80
N ALA A 219 -23.47 17.60 -5.22
CA ALA A 219 -22.20 17.88 -5.87
C ALA A 219 -21.00 17.61 -4.95
N ALA A 220 -21.05 18.07 -3.69
CA ALA A 220 -20.00 17.81 -2.71
C ALA A 220 -19.86 16.31 -2.40
N GLN A 221 -20.97 15.58 -2.28
CA GLN A 221 -20.94 14.13 -2.06
C GLN A 221 -20.35 13.37 -3.26
N GLY A 222 -20.78 13.72 -4.49
CA GLY A 222 -20.24 13.14 -5.71
C GLY A 222 -18.74 13.40 -5.87
N TRP A 223 -18.28 14.62 -5.55
CA TRP A 223 -16.85 14.93 -5.57
C TRP A 223 -16.07 14.19 -4.50
N ASN A 224 -16.58 14.11 -3.26
CA ASN A 224 -15.94 13.32 -2.20
C ASN A 224 -15.77 11.85 -2.62
N PHE A 225 -16.78 11.26 -3.25
CA PHE A 225 -16.67 9.91 -3.79
C PHE A 225 -15.56 9.80 -4.84
N PHE A 226 -15.49 10.75 -5.77
CA PHE A 226 -14.41 10.81 -6.76
C PHE A 226 -13.02 10.88 -6.12
N VAL A 227 -12.83 11.77 -5.13
CA VAL A 227 -11.56 11.91 -4.39
C VAL A 227 -11.17 10.60 -3.69
N GLN A 228 -12.13 9.89 -3.10
CA GLN A 228 -11.88 8.58 -2.47
C GLN A 228 -11.42 7.53 -3.48
N VAL A 229 -12.07 7.45 -4.65
CA VAL A 229 -11.66 6.55 -5.73
C VAL A 229 -10.24 6.86 -6.20
N VAL A 230 -9.91 8.15 -6.38
CA VAL A 230 -8.55 8.57 -6.75
C VAL A 230 -7.54 8.21 -5.66
N SER A 231 -7.91 8.36 -4.37
CA SER A 231 -7.06 7.99 -3.23
C SER A 231 -6.65 6.53 -3.25
N TRP A 232 -7.58 5.65 -3.59
CA TRP A 232 -7.31 4.23 -3.71
C TRP A 232 -6.32 3.88 -4.83
N LEU A 233 -6.25 4.69 -5.88
CA LEU A 233 -5.32 4.48 -7.00
C LEU A 233 -3.88 4.92 -6.69
N ILE A 234 -3.66 5.72 -5.64
CA ILE A 234 -2.30 6.08 -5.19
C ILE A 234 -1.55 4.86 -4.67
N GLY A 235 -2.23 3.95 -3.98
CA GLY A 235 -1.62 2.78 -3.34
C GLY A 235 -0.73 1.96 -4.30
N PRO A 236 -1.24 1.52 -5.47
CA PRO A 236 -0.44 0.85 -6.50
C PRO A 236 0.77 1.64 -6.98
N ILE A 237 0.63 2.95 -7.19
CA ILE A 237 1.73 3.80 -7.66
C ILE A 237 2.84 3.85 -6.60
N ALA A 238 2.46 4.03 -5.34
CA ALA A 238 3.39 4.02 -4.22
C ALA A 238 4.10 2.67 -4.07
N MET A 239 3.36 1.58 -4.27
CA MET A 239 3.89 0.22 -4.28
C MET A 239 4.89 0.00 -5.43
N LEU A 240 4.58 0.43 -6.65
CA LEU A 240 5.49 0.32 -7.81
C LEU A 240 6.75 1.17 -7.65
N PHE A 241 6.62 2.36 -7.10
CA PHE A 241 7.76 3.23 -6.80
C PHE A 241 8.69 2.59 -5.77
N THR A 242 8.13 2.08 -4.68
CA THR A 242 8.89 1.40 -3.62
C THR A 242 9.50 0.09 -4.13
N TYR A 243 8.79 -0.66 -4.99
CA TYR A 243 9.33 -1.84 -5.68
C TYR A 243 10.58 -1.49 -6.49
N LYS A 244 10.57 -0.39 -7.24
CA LYS A 244 11.75 0.03 -8.01
C LYS A 244 12.94 0.38 -7.09
N ILE A 245 12.70 1.09 -5.99
CA ILE A 245 13.74 1.33 -4.97
C ILE A 245 14.28 0.01 -4.44
N TYR A 246 13.40 -0.93 -4.10
CA TYR A 246 13.77 -2.25 -3.62
C TYR A 246 14.64 -3.00 -4.63
N THR A 247 14.30 -2.98 -5.92
CA THR A 247 15.10 -3.62 -6.96
C THR A 247 16.48 -2.98 -7.13
N ASP A 248 16.59 -1.66 -6.99
CA ASP A 248 17.87 -0.95 -7.08
C ASP A 248 18.76 -1.28 -5.88
N LEU A 249 18.21 -1.32 -4.67
CA LEU A 249 18.94 -1.72 -3.47
C LEU A 249 19.45 -3.17 -3.54
N ILE A 250 18.66 -4.08 -4.12
CA ILE A 250 19.10 -5.46 -4.34
C ILE A 250 20.22 -5.53 -5.37
N LYS A 251 20.13 -4.81 -6.49
CA LYS A 251 21.17 -4.80 -7.53
C LYS A 251 22.51 -4.31 -7.00
N ILE A 252 22.50 -3.34 -6.08
CA ILE A 252 23.71 -2.77 -5.47
C ILE A 252 24.35 -3.73 -4.45
N LYS A 253 23.55 -4.62 -3.84
CA LYS A 253 23.97 -5.49 -2.73
C LYS A 253 24.18 -6.96 -3.13
N LYS A 254 24.00 -7.28 -4.41
CA LYS A 254 24.44 -8.55 -5.01
C LYS A 254 25.91 -8.46 -5.33
#